data_AF-A0A5C6ZJ36-F1
#
_entry.id   AF-A0A5C6ZJ36-F1
#
_cell.length_a   1.000
_cell.length_b   1.000
_cell.length_c   1.000
_cell.angle_alpha   90.00
_cell.angle_beta   90.00
_cell.angle_gamma   90.00
#
_symmetry.space_group_name_H-M   'P 1'
#
loop_
_entity.id
_entity.type
_entity.pdbx_description
1 polymer ?
#
loop_
_entity_poly.entity_id
_entity_poly.type
_entity_poly.pdbx_seq_one_letter_code
_entity_poly.pdbx_strand_id
1 'polypeptide(L)'
;MDNQNQKHKDRKDHKKNNQKQNQEANRDLESRWNEIESNYRRRHPNVTDEDVDYEKGEFDSMTNRVAKSTNRSRDQINEDIGNWHLENDKNNNY
;
A
#
# COMPACT_ATOMS: atom_id res chain seq x y z
N MET A 1 -46.38 -28.69 -12.87
CA MET A 1 -44.97 -29.07 -13.04
C MET A 1 -44.45 -28.24 -14.19
N ASP A 2 -43.55 -27.28 -13.93
CA ASP A 2 -42.71 -26.55 -14.90
C ASP A 2 -41.64 -25.84 -14.04
N ASN A 3 -40.54 -26.53 -13.73
CA ASN A 3 -39.27 -26.59 -14.44
C ASN A 3 -38.30 -25.44 -14.08
N GLN A 4 -37.08 -25.88 -13.74
CA GLN A 4 -35.97 -25.20 -13.11
C GLN A 4 -35.18 -24.33 -14.10
N ASN A 5 -34.68 -23.16 -13.67
CA ASN A 5 -33.30 -22.68 -13.94
C ASN A 5 -33.07 -21.32 -13.22
N GLN A 6 -32.39 -21.25 -12.07
CA GLN A 6 -30.93 -21.12 -11.92
C GLN A 6 -30.23 -20.10 -12.84
N LYS A 7 -29.76 -18.96 -12.29
CA LYS A 7 -28.33 -18.62 -12.03
C LYS A 7 -28.03 -17.11 -12.06
N HIS A 8 -27.56 -16.64 -10.89
CA HIS A 8 -26.42 -15.72 -10.69
C HIS A 8 -25.90 -14.86 -11.86
N LYS A 9 -25.92 -13.54 -11.61
CA LYS A 9 -24.87 -12.51 -11.77
C LYS A 9 -25.65 -11.17 -11.79
N ASP A 10 -25.46 -10.24 -10.85
CA ASP A 10 -24.29 -9.38 -10.88
C ASP A 10 -23.77 -8.98 -9.50
N ARG A 11 -22.46 -8.81 -9.50
CA ARG A 11 -21.60 -8.65 -8.36
C ARG A 11 -21.62 -7.21 -7.88
N LYS A 12 -21.73 -7.06 -6.56
CA LYS A 12 -21.13 -6.04 -5.70
C LYS A 12 -20.29 -4.96 -6.42
N ASP A 13 -20.89 -3.81 -6.68
CA ASP A 13 -20.16 -2.55 -6.80
C ASP A 13 -20.45 -1.69 -5.56
N HIS A 14 -20.00 -2.17 -4.40
CA HIS A 14 -19.75 -1.30 -3.26
C HIS A 14 -18.38 -0.65 -3.46
N LYS A 15 -18.27 0.29 -4.40
CA LYS A 15 -17.11 1.18 -4.46
C LYS A 15 -17.26 2.20 -3.33
N LYS A 16 -16.93 1.74 -2.12
CA LYS A 16 -17.02 2.48 -0.86
C LYS A 16 -16.23 3.78 -0.96
N ASN A 17 -16.91 4.87 -0.64
CA ASN A 17 -16.37 6.11 -0.11
C ASN A 17 -15.21 5.83 0.85
N ASN A 18 -14.00 6.24 0.49
CA ASN A 18 -12.85 6.20 1.41
C ASN A 18 -11.90 7.41 1.26
N GLN A 19 -12.43 8.56 0.83
CA GLN A 19 -11.63 9.78 0.69
C GLN A 19 -11.57 10.65 1.96
N LYS A 20 -12.33 10.34 3.02
CA LYS A 20 -12.41 11.19 4.23
C LYS A 20 -11.79 10.63 5.51
N GLN A 21 -11.25 9.40 5.49
CA GLN A 21 -10.62 8.78 6.68
C GLN A 21 -9.09 8.68 6.60
N ASN A 22 -8.47 9.14 5.51
CA ASN A 22 -7.08 8.79 5.18
C ASN A 22 -6.00 9.78 5.68
N GLN A 23 -6.34 10.86 6.39
CA GLN A 23 -5.35 11.87 6.78
C GLN A 23 -4.56 11.51 8.05
N GLU A 24 -5.18 10.83 9.02
CA GLU A 24 -4.48 10.39 10.25
C GLU A 24 -3.62 9.16 9.97
N ALA A 25 -4.17 8.17 9.26
CA ALA A 25 -3.42 6.98 8.83
C ALA A 25 -2.19 7.34 7.98
N ASN A 26 -2.27 8.42 7.18
CA ASN A 26 -1.12 8.87 6.39
C ASN A 26 0.07 9.31 7.23
N ARG A 27 -0.18 9.99 8.37
CA ARG A 27 0.92 10.48 9.21
C ARG A 27 1.67 9.33 9.88
N ASP A 28 0.94 8.32 10.33
CA ASP A 28 1.55 7.13 10.93
C ASP A 28 2.34 6.33 9.89
N LEU A 29 1.81 6.21 8.67
CA LEU A 29 2.51 5.58 7.55
C LEU A 29 3.74 6.39 7.10
N GLU A 30 3.65 7.72 7.08
CA GLU A 30 4.76 8.63 6.75
C GLU A 30 5.90 8.50 7.78
N SER A 31 5.57 8.46 9.07
CA SER A 31 6.56 8.23 10.13
C SER A 31 7.24 6.88 9.96
N ARG A 32 6.46 5.81 9.74
CA ARG A 32 7.00 4.47 9.50
C ARG A 32 7.84 4.40 8.25
N TRP A 33 7.40 5.03 7.16
CA TRP A 33 8.15 5.10 5.92
C TRP A 33 9.55 5.64 6.15
N ASN A 34 9.71 6.75 6.87
CA ASN A 34 11.01 7.33 7.17
C ASN A 34 11.94 6.38 7.94
N GLU A 35 11.39 5.48 8.77
CA GLU A 35 12.17 4.46 9.49
C GLU A 35 12.59 3.30 8.56
N ILE A 36 11.71 2.90 7.64
CA ILE A 36 11.90 1.70 6.82
C ILE A 36 12.48 1.98 5.44
N GLU A 37 12.44 3.21 4.96
CA GLU A 37 12.77 3.63 3.59
C GLU A 37 14.12 3.07 3.14
N SER A 38 15.14 3.19 4.00
CA SER A 38 16.49 2.67 3.70
C SER A 38 16.50 1.17 3.44
N ASN A 39 15.72 0.39 4.20
CA ASN A 39 15.60 -1.05 4.01
C ASN A 39 14.67 -1.39 2.83
N TYR A 40 13.61 -0.61 2.64
CA TYR A 40 12.68 -0.75 1.52
C TYR A 40 13.40 -0.59 0.19
N ARG A 41 14.21 0.47 0.05
CA ARG A 41 15.05 0.73 -1.13
C ARG A 41 16.10 -0.35 -1.37
N ARG A 42 16.69 -0.91 -0.31
CA ARG A 42 17.61 -2.06 -0.46
C ARG A 42 16.92 -3.28 -1.04
N ARG A 43 15.64 -3.51 -0.69
CA ARG A 43 14.84 -4.63 -1.19
C ARG A 43 14.25 -4.37 -2.57
N HIS A 44 14.01 -3.11 -2.90
CA HIS A 44 13.42 -2.67 -4.17
C HIS A 44 14.41 -1.75 -4.91
N PRO A 45 15.43 -2.31 -5.60
CA PRO A 45 16.47 -1.53 -6.29
C PRO A 45 15.92 -0.67 -7.45
N ASN A 46 14.70 -0.95 -7.88
CA ASN A 46 13.94 -0.20 -8.87
C ASN A 46 13.28 1.07 -8.31
N VAL A 47 13.24 1.25 -6.99
CA VAL A 47 12.82 2.51 -6.36
C VAL A 47 14.02 3.45 -6.31
N THR A 48 13.89 4.61 -6.95
CA THR A 48 14.96 5.61 -7.05
C THR A 48 14.89 6.65 -5.93
N ASP A 49 15.97 7.43 -5.76
CA ASP A 49 15.97 8.58 -4.85
C ASP A 49 14.85 9.58 -5.19
N GLU A 50 14.56 9.79 -6.48
CA GLU A 50 13.50 10.70 -6.94
C GLU A 50 12.08 10.21 -6.60
N ASP A 51 11.90 8.89 -6.47
CA ASP A 51 10.61 8.30 -6.13
C ASP A 51 10.27 8.45 -4.65
N VAL A 52 11.30 8.40 -3.79
CA VAL A 52 11.19 8.50 -2.34
C VAL A 52 11.35 9.93 -1.82
N ASP A 53 11.76 10.87 -2.67
CA ASP A 53 11.90 12.28 -2.31
C ASP A 53 10.53 12.97 -2.29
N TYR A 54 10.16 13.56 -1.15
CA TYR A 54 8.87 14.22 -0.97
C TYR A 54 8.93 15.29 0.11
N GLU A 55 8.10 16.32 -0.04
CA GLU A 55 7.90 17.33 0.99
C GLU A 55 6.76 16.95 1.96
N LYS A 56 6.73 17.59 3.12
CA LYS A 56 5.69 17.37 4.12
C LYS A 56 4.30 17.62 3.53
N GLY A 57 3.45 16.60 3.58
CA GLY A 57 2.11 16.63 2.98
C GLY A 57 2.03 16.05 1.56
N GLU A 58 3.17 15.69 0.96
CA GLU A 58 3.26 15.03 -0.34
C GLU A 58 3.46 13.51 -0.27
N PHE A 59 3.29 12.92 0.91
CA PHE A 59 3.42 11.47 1.11
C PHE A 59 2.50 10.66 0.17
N ASP A 60 1.30 11.17 -0.12
CA ASP A 60 0.39 10.58 -1.11
C ASP A 60 0.96 10.56 -2.53
N SER A 61 1.74 11.58 -2.91
CA SER A 61 2.39 11.68 -4.22
C SER A 61 3.60 10.75 -4.30
N MET A 62 4.38 10.67 -3.21
CA MET A 62 5.50 9.75 -3.06
C MET A 62 5.07 8.30 -3.18
N THR A 63 4.07 7.87 -2.41
CA THR A 63 3.55 6.50 -2.45
C THR A 63 3.04 6.11 -3.85
N ASN A 64 2.48 7.06 -4.60
CA ASN A 64 2.10 6.85 -6.00
C ASN A 64 3.31 6.70 -6.95
N ARG A 65 4.42 7.40 -6.72
CA ARG A 65 5.67 7.25 -7.49
C ARG A 65 6.31 5.89 -7.21
N VAL A 66 6.50 5.56 -5.94
CA VAL A 66 7.02 4.26 -5.50
C VAL A 66 6.18 3.10 -6.02
N ALA A 67 4.85 3.22 -6.02
CA ALA A 67 3.93 2.24 -6.60
C ALA A 67 4.20 2.02 -8.11
N LYS A 68 4.44 3.09 -8.87
CA LYS A 68 4.79 2.97 -10.30
C LYS A 68 6.14 2.30 -10.51
N SER A 69 7.16 2.69 -9.75
CA SER A 69 8.52 2.13 -9.86
C SER A 69 8.60 0.66 -9.45
N THR A 70 7.71 0.23 -8.55
CA THR A 70 7.57 -1.18 -8.15
C THR A 70 6.54 -1.96 -8.97
N ASN A 71 5.82 -1.31 -9.89
CA ASN A 71 4.68 -1.86 -10.62
C ASN A 71 3.61 -2.48 -9.70
N ARG A 72 3.32 -1.80 -8.59
CA ARG A 72 2.34 -2.17 -7.56
C ARG A 72 1.25 -1.11 -7.45
N SER A 73 0.19 -1.40 -6.69
CA SER A 73 -0.80 -0.40 -6.33
C SER A 73 -0.37 0.40 -5.11
N ARG A 74 -0.87 1.63 -4.99
CA ARG A 74 -0.64 2.46 -3.80
C ARG A 74 -1.09 1.78 -2.50
N ASP A 75 -2.22 1.07 -2.55
CA ASP A 75 -2.73 0.34 -1.38
C ASP A 75 -1.76 -0.76 -0.93
N GLN A 76 -1.11 -1.45 -1.88
CA GLN A 76 -0.07 -2.43 -1.56
C GLN A 76 1.16 -1.77 -0.92
N ILE A 77 1.56 -0.59 -1.39
CA ILE A 77 2.67 0.17 -0.77
C ILE A 77 2.29 0.55 0.66
N ASN A 78 1.10 1.10 0.88
CA ASN A 78 0.65 1.47 2.22
C ASN A 78 0.54 0.26 3.16
N GLU A 79 0.09 -0.89 2.65
CA GLU A 79 0.05 -2.16 3.38
C GLU A 79 1.46 -2.67 3.71
N ASP A 80 2.39 -2.65 2.75
CA ASP A 80 3.80 -3.02 2.94
C ASP A 80 4.44 -2.16 4.04
N ILE A 81 4.24 -0.84 3.99
CA ILE A 81 4.74 0.11 5.00
C ILE A 81 4.13 -0.18 6.37
N GLY A 82 2.82 -0.44 6.41
CA GLY A 82 2.10 -0.79 7.62
C GLY A 82 2.58 -2.10 8.26
N ASN A 83 3.02 -3.06 7.44
CA ASN A 83 3.35 -4.42 7.85
C ASN A 83 4.86 -4.70 7.94
N TRP A 84 5.74 -3.73 7.64
CA TRP A 84 7.18 -3.93 7.49
C TRP A 84 7.89 -4.58 8.70
N HIS A 85 7.43 -4.34 9.93
CA HIS A 85 7.96 -4.99 11.13
C HIS A 85 7.72 -6.52 11.17
N LEU A 86 6.61 -6.99 10.62
CA LEU A 86 6.21 -8.41 10.68
C LEU A 86 7.05 -9.31 9.78
N GLU A 87 7.78 -8.75 8.80
CA GLU A 87 8.68 -9.53 7.94
C GLU A 87 10.08 -9.69 8.51
N ASN A 88 10.60 -8.69 9.23
CA ASN A 88 11.94 -8.76 9.81
C ASN A 88 11.98 -9.63 11.09
N ASP A 89 10.89 -9.65 11.87
CA ASP A 89 10.78 -10.48 13.08
C ASP A 89 10.66 -11.99 12.79
N LYS A 90 10.22 -12.38 11.59
CA LYS A 90 10.14 -13.81 11.20
C LYS A 90 11.49 -14.43 10.86
N ASN A 91 12.51 -13.61 10.60
CA ASN A 91 13.85 -14.07 10.23
C ASN A 91 14.85 -14.04 11.41
N ASN A 92 14.43 -13.62 12.60
CA ASN A 92 15.26 -13.62 13.80
C ASN A 92 14.71 -14.59 14.84
N ASN A 93 14.56 -15.85 14.44
CA ASN A 93 14.32 -16.96 15.35
C ASN A 93 15.62 -17.78 15.41
N TYR A 94 16.52 -17.39 16.31
CA TYR A 94 17.69 -18.15 16.74
C TYR A 94 17.52 -18.59 18.18
#